data_AF-A0A7G8FXV9-F1
#
_entry.id   AF-A0A7G8FXV9-F1
#
_cell.length_a   1.000
_cell.length_b   1.000
_cell.length_c   1.000
_cell.angle_alpha   90.00
_cell.angle_beta   90.00
_cell.angle_gamma   90.00
#
_symmetry.space_group_name_H-M   'P 1'
#
loop_
_entity.id
_entity.type
_entity.pdbx_description
1 polymer ?
#
loop_
_entity_poly.entity_id
_entity_poly.type
_entity_poly.pdbx_seq_one_letter_code
_entity_poly.pdbx_strand_id
1 'polypeptide(L)'
;MAPSNTLQISVNGDLWWGGFTAEITVRNASDQPLDSWSTSFISAHDLDPEAWGVEINRELLGEGLSLYTLTGTSWGQSIPAGGELRVGFNGSQSVDLGRNGALTEAMLMAERSMGESVMADGGAHTAEHTAEHPAEHAAMSHGHNTMTGPYTDITTWGSFHGSNHNSEHNELVGGRTAITTEAMEAYNGLRAFAGLESVALEDVGAWAYAQGLTNNAQAWGDDTKGVGLWYAMQAAKVGWISDETYNPQILADIQRTARQGETDAVMAMVETFGHEGFASYLRSNALVDTFTNTLKMEPHYGGWMHGRTHGFLSIEGVAINHDINHLTVLGWDQQQPFMNDTFDYPQWPALEVSDDTVINYFQSIVTLGDPLSSQLETLGAPSGIGPNETPPLASTPSPSPETESTNNDPITGESLAVEISGDLWWGGLTASLAVTNTGDQKTDNWGLNFISAHQFTGDSWGTTIETETLADGLYRYQLTGADWGQSIDAGETIRVGFNARSADSGESEGALTTEILLALNSELVVV
;
A
#
# COMPACT_ATOMS: atom_id res chain seq x y z
N MET A 1 -46.20 -1.98 29.26
CA MET A 1 -45.71 -2.60 28.02
C MET A 1 -44.45 -3.37 28.39
N ALA A 2 -44.38 -4.66 28.04
CA ALA A 2 -43.27 -5.54 28.40
C ALA A 2 -41.98 -5.11 27.66
N PRO A 3 -40.79 -5.29 28.25
CA PRO A 3 -39.55 -4.78 27.67
C PRO A 3 -39.15 -5.57 26.42
N SER A 4 -38.68 -4.82 25.43
CA SER A 4 -37.97 -5.23 24.23
C SER A 4 -36.90 -6.28 24.53
N ASN A 5 -37.06 -7.50 24.01
CA ASN A 5 -35.97 -8.46 23.80
C ASN A 5 -36.34 -9.39 22.62
N THR A 6 -36.56 -8.76 21.46
CA THR A 6 -37.00 -9.42 20.21
C THR A 6 -35.88 -9.61 19.20
N LEU A 7 -34.66 -9.17 19.50
CA LEU A 7 -33.48 -9.34 18.66
C LEU A 7 -32.71 -10.59 19.09
N GLN A 8 -32.52 -11.51 18.15
CA GLN A 8 -31.62 -12.66 18.30
C GLN A 8 -30.32 -12.33 17.56
N ILE A 9 -29.19 -12.53 18.21
CA ILE A 9 -27.87 -12.21 17.65
C ILE A 9 -27.01 -13.47 17.66
N SER A 10 -26.28 -13.67 16.57
CA SER A 10 -25.19 -14.66 16.51
C SER A 10 -23.96 -14.05 15.84
N VAL A 11 -22.78 -14.44 16.32
CA VAL A 11 -21.49 -14.00 15.79
C VAL A 11 -20.85 -15.14 15.01
N ASN A 12 -20.44 -14.85 13.79
CA ASN A 12 -19.51 -15.65 12.99
C ASN A 12 -18.34 -14.77 12.55
N GLY A 13 -17.37 -15.36 11.87
CA GLY A 13 -16.27 -14.62 11.27
C GLY A 13 -14.98 -15.40 11.25
N ASP A 14 -13.90 -14.72 10.91
CA ASP A 14 -12.58 -15.31 10.74
C ASP A 14 -11.53 -14.52 11.51
N LEU A 15 -10.65 -15.25 12.17
CA LEU A 15 -9.41 -14.76 12.74
C LEU A 15 -8.35 -14.73 11.65
N TRP A 16 -7.52 -13.72 11.73
CA TRP A 16 -6.30 -13.60 10.93
C TRP A 16 -5.22 -12.98 11.81
N TRP A 17 -3.98 -12.89 11.33
CA TRP A 17 -2.86 -12.56 12.21
C TRP A 17 -3.01 -11.18 12.85
N GLY A 18 -3.25 -11.15 14.17
CA GLY A 18 -3.37 -9.91 14.97
C GLY A 18 -4.76 -9.26 14.95
N GLY A 19 -5.73 -9.83 14.23
CA GLY A 19 -7.09 -9.28 14.14
C GLY A 19 -8.14 -10.31 13.79
N PHE A 20 -9.34 -9.82 13.51
CA PHE A 20 -10.48 -10.65 13.13
C PHE A 20 -11.49 -9.84 12.31
N THR A 21 -12.27 -10.56 11.53
CA THR A 21 -13.47 -10.06 10.86
C THR A 21 -14.67 -10.70 11.55
N ALA A 22 -15.61 -9.90 12.03
CA ALA A 22 -16.82 -10.37 12.70
C ALA A 22 -18.05 -10.10 11.82
N GLU A 23 -18.80 -11.16 11.52
CA GLU A 23 -20.13 -11.10 10.92
C GLU A 23 -21.19 -11.33 12.01
N ILE A 24 -22.01 -10.32 12.23
CA ILE A 24 -23.12 -10.31 13.19
C ILE A 24 -24.42 -10.55 12.43
N THR A 25 -25.03 -11.69 12.68
CA THR A 25 -26.39 -11.96 12.22
C THR A 25 -27.38 -11.42 13.25
N VAL A 26 -28.30 -10.56 12.81
CA VAL A 26 -29.33 -9.93 13.61
C VAL A 26 -30.71 -10.34 13.10
N ARG A 27 -31.47 -11.06 13.93
CA ARG A 27 -32.79 -11.57 13.59
C ARG A 27 -33.89 -10.91 14.41
N ASN A 28 -34.87 -10.33 13.73
CA ASN A 28 -36.07 -9.77 14.33
C ASN A 28 -37.12 -10.88 14.54
N ALA A 29 -37.22 -11.40 15.77
CA ALA A 29 -38.18 -12.45 16.11
C ALA A 29 -39.61 -11.94 16.38
N SER A 30 -39.86 -10.63 16.22
CA SER A 30 -41.18 -10.05 16.43
C SER A 30 -42.08 -10.11 15.18
N ASP A 31 -43.36 -9.79 15.38
CA ASP A 31 -44.36 -9.70 14.32
C ASP A 31 -44.48 -8.28 13.73
N GLN A 32 -43.58 -7.37 14.08
CA GLN A 32 -43.52 -5.99 13.57
C GLN A 32 -42.13 -5.68 12.98
N PRO A 33 -42.02 -4.80 11.96
CA PRO A 33 -40.72 -4.35 11.46
C PRO A 33 -39.97 -3.52 12.52
N LEU A 34 -38.64 -3.56 12.47
CA LEU A 34 -37.75 -2.73 13.28
C LEU A 34 -37.01 -1.77 12.36
N ASP A 35 -37.11 -0.46 12.60
CA ASP A 35 -36.47 0.58 11.77
C ASP A 35 -35.35 1.35 12.50
N SER A 36 -34.99 0.90 13.71
CA SER A 36 -33.95 1.50 14.54
C SER A 36 -33.53 0.51 15.64
N TRP A 37 -32.86 -0.57 15.26
CA TRP A 37 -32.38 -1.55 16.21
C TRP A 37 -30.99 -1.18 16.74
N SER A 38 -30.72 -1.55 17.98
CA SER A 38 -29.41 -1.42 18.60
C SER A 38 -29.16 -2.59 19.55
N THR A 39 -27.90 -2.97 19.68
CA THR A 39 -27.43 -3.98 20.65
C THR A 39 -26.14 -3.51 21.29
N SER A 40 -25.76 -4.11 22.42
CA SER A 40 -24.48 -3.81 23.04
C SER A 40 -23.83 -5.03 23.68
N PHE A 41 -22.51 -5.10 23.59
CA PHE A 41 -21.69 -6.12 24.25
C PHE A 41 -20.38 -5.53 24.76
N ILE A 42 -19.73 -6.24 25.67
CA ILE A 42 -18.43 -5.85 26.20
C ILE A 42 -17.38 -6.67 25.46
N SER A 43 -16.29 -6.03 25.03
CA SER A 43 -15.16 -6.71 24.44
C SER A 43 -13.85 -6.18 25.03
N ALA A 44 -12.85 -7.05 25.13
CA ALA A 44 -11.47 -6.66 25.39
C ALA A 44 -10.77 -6.14 24.13
N HIS A 45 -11.35 -6.40 22.96
CA HIS A 45 -10.78 -6.11 21.66
C HIS A 45 -11.11 -4.69 21.20
N ASP A 46 -10.28 -4.17 20.29
CA ASP A 46 -10.54 -2.89 19.65
C ASP A 46 -11.32 -3.13 18.37
N LEU A 47 -12.57 -2.67 18.32
CA LEU A 47 -13.39 -2.79 17.12
C LEU A 47 -13.14 -1.60 16.22
N ASP A 48 -13.02 -1.87 14.93
CA ASP A 48 -12.93 -0.86 13.90
C ASP A 48 -14.28 -0.13 13.77
N PRO A 49 -14.34 1.21 13.94
CA PRO A 49 -15.56 1.96 13.74
C PRO A 49 -16.05 1.94 12.28
N GLU A 50 -15.20 1.61 11.29
CA GLU A 50 -15.58 1.42 9.89
C GLU A 50 -16.24 0.05 9.67
N ALA A 51 -17.48 -0.04 10.15
CA ALA A 51 -18.31 -1.23 10.07
C ALA A 51 -19.31 -1.17 8.91
N TRP A 52 -19.74 -2.33 8.40
CA TRP A 52 -20.77 -2.40 7.35
C TRP A 52 -22.14 -2.72 7.94
N GLY A 53 -23.14 -1.91 7.58
CA GLY A 53 -24.54 -2.07 8.01
C GLY A 53 -24.81 -1.64 9.46
N VAL A 54 -23.79 -1.23 10.20
CA VAL A 54 -23.89 -0.74 11.59
C VAL A 54 -22.97 0.45 11.84
N GLU A 55 -23.39 1.32 12.75
CA GLU A 55 -22.55 2.32 13.40
C GLU A 55 -22.14 1.80 14.78
N ILE A 56 -20.86 1.98 15.14
CA ILE A 56 -20.29 1.49 16.39
C ILE A 56 -19.97 2.66 17.31
N ASN A 57 -20.59 2.67 18.49
CA ASN A 57 -20.24 3.58 19.57
C ASN A 57 -19.48 2.82 20.66
N ARG A 58 -18.41 3.42 21.18
CA ARG A 58 -17.53 2.82 22.18
C ARG A 58 -17.54 3.63 23.47
N GLU A 59 -17.71 2.95 24.60
CA GLU A 59 -17.51 3.48 25.95
C GLU A 59 -16.43 2.67 26.67
N LEU A 60 -15.39 3.35 27.16
CA LEU A 60 -14.31 2.70 27.91
C LEU A 60 -14.79 2.34 29.32
N LEU A 61 -14.69 1.06 29.69
CA LEU A 61 -15.08 0.60 31.03
C LEU A 61 -13.90 0.51 32.01
N GLY A 62 -12.67 0.56 31.50
CA GLY A 62 -11.43 0.33 32.27
C GLY A 62 -10.92 -1.11 32.14
N GLU A 63 -9.71 -1.35 32.66
CA GLU A 63 -9.05 -2.69 32.64
C GLU A 63 -8.91 -3.34 31.25
N GLY A 64 -8.82 -2.53 30.19
CA GLY A 64 -8.74 -3.02 28.81
C GLY A 64 -10.08 -3.45 28.21
N LEU A 65 -11.21 -3.23 28.90
CA LEU A 65 -12.56 -3.54 28.40
C LEU A 65 -13.26 -2.29 27.87
N SER A 66 -14.05 -2.48 26.81
CA SER A 66 -14.93 -1.46 26.23
C SER A 66 -16.34 -2.01 26.05
N LEU A 67 -17.36 -1.19 26.37
CA LEU A 67 -18.73 -1.43 25.97
C LEU A 67 -18.92 -0.89 24.55
N TYR A 68 -19.30 -1.78 23.64
CA TYR A 68 -19.64 -1.41 22.27
C TYR A 68 -21.16 -1.43 22.10
N THR A 69 -21.70 -0.37 21.52
CA THR A 69 -23.09 -0.24 21.12
C THR A 69 -23.16 -0.17 19.60
N LEU A 70 -23.73 -1.21 18.99
CA LEU A 70 -24.00 -1.29 17.56
C LEU A 70 -25.40 -0.76 17.28
N THR A 71 -25.54 0.10 16.28
CA THR A 71 -26.83 0.61 15.81
C THR A 71 -26.92 0.39 14.31
N GLY A 72 -28.01 -0.21 13.82
CA GLY A 72 -28.19 -0.42 12.38
C GLY A 72 -28.17 0.92 11.62
N THR A 73 -27.38 1.00 10.55
CA THR A 73 -27.26 2.20 9.69
C THR A 73 -27.34 1.85 8.21
N SER A 74 -27.66 2.83 7.37
CA SER A 74 -27.79 2.64 5.91
C SER A 74 -28.76 1.49 5.58
N TRP A 75 -28.36 0.54 4.74
CA TRP A 75 -29.11 -0.67 4.40
C TRP A 75 -29.37 -1.60 5.60
N GLY A 76 -28.57 -1.49 6.66
CA GLY A 76 -28.69 -2.30 7.86
C GLY A 76 -29.63 -1.74 8.93
N GLN A 77 -30.28 -0.59 8.69
CA GLN A 77 -31.14 0.07 9.66
C GLN A 77 -32.49 -0.65 9.89
N SER A 78 -33.06 -1.26 8.86
CA SER A 78 -34.40 -1.85 8.90
C SER A 78 -34.37 -3.37 8.79
N ILE A 79 -35.10 -4.06 9.68
CA ILE A 79 -35.27 -5.51 9.67
C ILE A 79 -36.79 -5.83 9.67
N PRO A 80 -37.32 -6.45 8.60
CA PRO A 80 -38.73 -6.83 8.54
C PRO A 80 -39.15 -7.75 9.69
N ALA A 81 -40.45 -7.84 9.97
CA ALA A 81 -41.01 -8.79 10.93
C ALA A 81 -40.59 -10.23 10.57
N GLY A 82 -39.98 -10.96 11.52
CA GLY A 82 -39.43 -12.30 11.28
C GLY A 82 -38.14 -12.35 10.44
N GLY A 83 -37.64 -11.20 9.96
CA GLY A 83 -36.50 -11.08 9.06
C GLY A 83 -35.14 -11.19 9.76
N GLU A 84 -34.10 -11.34 8.95
CA GLU A 84 -32.70 -11.45 9.38
C GLU A 84 -31.83 -10.56 8.50
N LEU A 85 -30.75 -10.04 9.10
CA LEU A 85 -29.77 -9.18 8.48
C LEU A 85 -28.37 -9.60 8.92
N ARG A 86 -27.38 -9.54 8.03
CA ARG A 86 -25.97 -9.73 8.37
C ARG A 86 -25.25 -8.40 8.23
N VAL A 87 -24.58 -7.99 9.30
CA VAL A 87 -23.77 -6.78 9.41
C VAL A 87 -22.41 -7.17 9.98
N GLY A 88 -21.43 -6.29 10.03
CA GLY A 88 -20.15 -6.70 10.59
C GLY A 88 -19.11 -5.60 10.63
N PHE A 89 -17.95 -5.97 11.15
CA PHE A 89 -16.83 -5.08 11.39
C PHE A 89 -15.54 -5.89 11.47
N ASN A 90 -14.42 -5.20 11.29
CA ASN A 90 -13.11 -5.74 11.64
C ASN A 90 -12.72 -5.32 13.06
N GLY A 91 -11.74 -5.99 13.64
CA GLY A 91 -11.21 -5.63 14.95
C GLY A 91 -9.82 -6.18 15.19
N SER A 92 -9.10 -5.56 16.12
CA SER A 92 -7.76 -5.98 16.53
C SER A 92 -7.80 -6.82 17.80
N GLN A 93 -6.92 -7.81 17.86
CA GLN A 93 -6.81 -8.70 19.01
C GLN A 93 -6.03 -8.03 20.15
N SER A 94 -6.70 -7.35 21.07
CA SER A 94 -6.05 -6.86 22.30
C SER A 94 -5.70 -7.96 23.31
N VAL A 95 -6.35 -9.12 23.18
CA VAL A 95 -5.97 -10.39 23.81
C VAL A 95 -5.79 -11.41 22.68
N ASP A 96 -4.78 -12.28 22.77
CA ASP A 96 -4.49 -13.28 21.73
C ASP A 96 -5.65 -14.27 21.57
N LEU A 97 -6.28 -14.24 20.39
CA LEU A 97 -7.32 -15.16 19.95
C LEU A 97 -6.79 -16.25 19.01
N GLY A 98 -5.52 -16.13 18.57
CA GLY A 98 -4.91 -17.00 17.56
C GLY A 98 -4.71 -16.32 16.21
N ARG A 99 -4.06 -17.02 15.29
CA ARG A 99 -3.49 -16.46 14.04
C ARG A 99 -4.35 -16.72 12.80
N ASN A 100 -5.26 -17.68 12.88
CA ASN A 100 -6.22 -18.06 11.85
C ASN A 100 -7.33 -18.94 12.46
N GLY A 101 -8.44 -19.11 11.73
CA GLY A 101 -9.57 -19.96 12.13
C GLY A 101 -10.85 -19.18 12.37
N ALA A 102 -11.93 -19.83 12.78
CA ALA A 102 -13.21 -19.16 12.96
C ALA A 102 -13.24 -18.29 14.23
N LEU A 103 -13.74 -17.06 14.11
CA LEU A 103 -14.11 -16.22 15.24
C LEU A 103 -15.43 -16.74 15.85
N THR A 104 -15.49 -16.85 17.18
CA THR A 104 -16.72 -17.22 17.90
C THR A 104 -17.18 -16.10 18.82
N GLU A 105 -18.47 -16.11 19.19
CA GLU A 105 -19.05 -15.13 20.12
C GLU A 105 -18.27 -15.03 21.44
N ALA A 106 -17.86 -16.17 22.02
CA ALA A 106 -17.12 -16.22 23.29
C ALA A 106 -15.70 -15.63 23.18
N MET A 107 -15.15 -15.57 21.97
CA MET A 107 -13.85 -14.93 21.71
C MET A 107 -14.00 -13.43 21.55
N LEU A 108 -15.08 -12.98 20.91
CA LEU A 108 -15.36 -11.57 20.71
C LEU A 108 -15.88 -10.87 21.97
N MET A 109 -16.72 -11.55 22.76
CA MET A 109 -17.43 -10.97 23.90
C MET A 109 -16.82 -11.40 25.23
N ALA A 110 -16.55 -10.44 26.10
CA ALA A 110 -16.17 -10.72 27.48
C ALA A 110 -17.41 -11.14 28.28
N GLU A 111 -17.33 -12.27 29.00
CA GLU A 111 -18.39 -12.65 29.94
C GLU A 111 -18.56 -11.55 30.99
N ARG A 112 -19.79 -11.07 31.19
CA ARG A 112 -20.10 -10.22 32.34
C ARG A 112 -19.83 -11.00 33.62
N SER A 113 -18.68 -10.77 34.24
CA SER A 113 -18.60 -10.94 35.69
C SER A 113 -19.47 -9.86 36.32
N MET A 114 -20.72 -10.20 36.60
CA MET A 114 -21.48 -9.45 37.60
C MET A 114 -20.77 -9.65 38.93
N GLY A 115 -19.84 -8.75 39.23
CA GLY A 115 -19.57 -8.38 40.62
C GLY A 115 -20.87 -7.83 41.20
N GLU A 116 -21.53 -8.68 41.98
CA GLU A 116 -22.47 -8.37 43.04
C GLU A 116 -23.45 -7.21 42.83
N SER A 117 -24.72 -7.59 42.82
CA SER A 117 -25.82 -6.77 43.32
C SER A 117 -25.40 -5.95 44.55
N VAL A 118 -25.27 -4.63 44.41
CA VAL A 118 -25.52 -3.73 45.53
C VAL A 118 -26.98 -3.32 45.41
N MET A 119 -27.84 -4.22 45.89
CA MET A 119 -29.16 -3.82 46.37
C MET A 119 -28.96 -2.76 47.44
N ALA A 120 -29.74 -1.70 47.34
CA ALA A 120 -30.01 -0.81 48.45
C ALA A 120 -30.48 -1.62 49.65
N ASP A 121 -29.84 -1.46 50.80
CA ASP A 121 -30.52 -1.51 52.08
C ASP A 121 -30.39 -0.14 52.76
N GLY A 122 -31.52 0.32 53.27
CA GLY A 122 -31.67 1.65 53.82
C GLY A 122 -31.20 1.73 55.27
N GLY A 123 -30.77 2.93 55.65
CA GLY A 123 -30.89 3.42 57.02
C GLY A 123 -29.56 3.75 57.70
N ALA A 124 -29.20 5.04 57.70
CA ALA A 124 -29.28 5.88 58.90
C ALA A 124 -28.51 7.20 58.71
N HIS A 125 -29.26 8.31 58.78
CA HIS A 125 -28.94 9.57 59.48
C HIS A 125 -27.54 10.19 59.33
N THR A 126 -27.47 11.35 58.65
CA THR A 126 -27.07 12.70 59.14
C THR A 126 -25.73 13.11 58.51
N ALA A 127 -25.43 14.33 58.03
CA ALA A 127 -26.08 15.63 57.97
C ALA A 127 -25.46 16.44 56.81
N GLU A 128 -26.19 17.49 56.40
CA GLU A 128 -25.77 18.77 55.76
C GLU A 128 -24.33 18.90 55.21
N HIS A 129 -24.18 19.27 53.94
CA HIS A 129 -24.05 20.69 53.57
C HIS A 129 -24.12 20.92 52.04
N THR A 130 -24.55 22.14 51.76
CA THR A 130 -24.98 22.84 50.53
C THR A 130 -23.92 23.16 49.48
N ALA A 131 -24.46 23.56 48.31
CA ALA A 131 -23.92 24.49 47.30
C ALA A 131 -22.94 23.87 46.28
N GLU A 132 -22.87 24.24 45.00
CA GLU A 132 -23.63 25.06 44.05
C GLU A 132 -22.84 24.87 42.73
N HIS A 133 -23.49 24.79 41.56
CA HIS A 133 -22.80 24.97 40.28
C HIS A 133 -22.28 26.42 40.17
N PRO A 134 -21.15 26.66 39.45
CA PRO A 134 -21.34 27.12 38.09
C PRO A 134 -20.35 26.55 37.07
N ALA A 135 -20.81 26.58 35.83
CA ALA A 135 -20.08 26.26 34.61
C ALA A 135 -18.85 27.15 34.41
N GLU A 136 -17.75 26.54 34.01
CA GLU A 136 -16.75 27.18 33.15
C GLU A 136 -16.50 26.27 31.94
N HIS A 137 -16.80 26.84 30.77
CA HIS A 137 -16.36 26.34 29.49
C HIS A 137 -14.83 26.39 29.43
N ALA A 138 -14.18 25.24 29.52
CA ALA A 138 -12.82 25.06 29.03
C ALA A 138 -12.85 23.88 28.05
N ALA A 139 -12.73 24.20 26.76
CA ALA A 139 -12.51 23.24 25.71
C ALA A 139 -11.27 22.40 26.04
N MET A 140 -11.47 21.14 26.42
CA MET A 140 -10.39 20.17 26.53
C MET A 140 -10.19 19.53 25.16
N SER A 141 -9.26 20.13 24.40
CA SER A 141 -8.61 19.52 23.25
C SER A 141 -7.92 18.23 23.70
N HIS A 142 -8.46 17.07 23.30
CA HIS A 142 -7.80 15.79 23.54
C HIS A 142 -6.74 15.56 22.46
N GLY A 143 -5.50 15.40 22.93
CA GLY A 143 -4.28 15.54 22.17
C GLY A 143 -4.10 14.51 21.07
N HIS A 144 -3.82 15.04 19.88
CA HIS A 144 -3.05 14.38 18.85
C HIS A 144 -1.72 13.90 19.44
N ASN A 145 -1.32 12.66 19.15
CA ASN A 145 0.07 12.26 19.30
C ASN A 145 0.86 12.83 18.11
N THR A 146 0.92 14.16 18.01
CA THR A 146 1.90 14.86 17.18
C THR A 146 3.27 14.55 17.76
N MET A 147 4.19 14.05 16.94
CA MET A 147 5.62 14.25 17.20
C MET A 147 5.82 15.75 17.40
N THR A 148 5.99 16.21 18.64
CA THR A 148 6.15 17.63 18.99
C THR A 148 7.60 18.07 18.72
N GLY A 149 8.04 17.87 17.47
CA GLY A 149 9.30 18.37 16.94
C GLY A 149 9.09 19.63 16.10
N PRO A 150 10.17 20.34 15.71
CA PRO A 150 10.08 21.52 14.85
C PRO A 150 9.68 21.20 13.39
N TYR A 151 9.53 19.92 13.04
CA TYR A 151 9.30 19.45 11.68
C TYR A 151 7.83 19.19 11.40
N THR A 152 7.40 19.54 10.18
CA THR A 152 6.02 19.33 9.71
C THR A 152 5.89 17.92 9.15
N ASP A 153 4.83 17.22 9.55
CA ASP A 153 4.47 15.89 9.05
C ASP A 153 3.88 15.99 7.64
N ILE A 154 4.27 15.10 6.71
CA ILE A 154 3.79 15.10 5.32
C ILE A 154 2.26 14.98 5.22
N THR A 155 1.63 14.30 6.18
CA THR A 155 0.17 14.10 6.22
C THR A 155 -0.60 15.39 6.47
N THR A 156 0.09 16.45 6.93
CA THR A 156 -0.46 17.81 7.03
C THR A 156 -0.94 18.35 5.67
N TRP A 157 -0.35 17.87 4.57
CA TRP A 157 -0.69 18.28 3.20
C TRP A 157 -1.60 17.30 2.46
N GLY A 158 -2.00 16.22 3.14
CA GLY A 158 -2.86 15.17 2.57
C GLY A 158 -2.41 13.77 2.95
N SER A 159 -3.35 12.84 2.91
CA SER A 159 -3.10 11.41 3.04
C SER A 159 -3.89 10.67 1.98
N PHE A 160 -3.31 9.61 1.41
CA PHE A 160 -3.85 8.91 0.25
C PHE A 160 -3.89 7.41 0.49
N HIS A 161 -5.02 6.90 0.97
CA HIS A 161 -5.16 5.49 1.33
C HIS A 161 -5.91 4.74 0.23
N GLY A 162 -5.29 3.65 -0.24
CA GLY A 162 -5.88 2.70 -1.19
C GLY A 162 -6.38 1.43 -0.50
N SER A 163 -6.97 0.52 -1.27
CA SER A 163 -7.54 -0.74 -0.76
C SER A 163 -6.51 -1.78 -0.29
N ASN A 164 -5.20 -1.50 -0.40
CA ASN A 164 -4.10 -2.42 -0.14
C ASN A 164 -3.38 -2.21 1.20
N HIS A 165 -3.91 -1.37 2.11
CA HIS A 165 -3.45 -1.25 3.51
C HIS A 165 -1.94 -0.97 3.70
N ASN A 166 -1.37 -0.10 2.87
CA ASN A 166 0.07 0.19 2.82
C ASN A 166 0.37 1.70 2.83
N SER A 167 -0.45 2.49 3.52
CA SER A 167 -0.28 3.93 3.66
C SER A 167 -0.65 4.49 5.06
N GLU A 168 -0.90 3.64 6.05
CA GLU A 168 -1.46 3.91 7.38
C GLU A 168 -0.43 4.15 8.50
N HIS A 169 -0.86 4.78 9.59
CA HIS A 169 0.00 5.05 10.75
C HIS A 169 0.51 3.80 11.49
N ASN A 170 -0.19 2.67 11.34
CA ASN A 170 0.24 1.38 11.89
C ASN A 170 1.48 0.80 11.16
N GLU A 171 1.93 1.44 10.07
CA GLU A 171 3.15 1.10 9.33
C GLU A 171 4.43 1.53 10.03
N LEU A 172 4.35 2.39 11.03
CA LEU A 172 5.51 2.90 11.78
C LEU A 172 6.05 1.89 12.81
N VAL A 173 6.22 0.64 12.38
CA VAL A 173 6.80 -0.46 13.17
C VAL A 173 8.22 -0.79 12.71
N GLY A 174 8.95 -1.52 13.55
CA GLY A 174 10.30 -1.97 13.20
C GLY A 174 11.33 -0.83 13.08
N GLY A 175 11.08 0.32 13.72
CA GLY A 175 11.98 1.48 13.72
C GLY A 175 11.70 2.50 12.62
N ARG A 176 10.66 2.28 11.81
CA ARG A 176 10.15 3.26 10.83
C ARG A 176 9.63 4.53 11.50
N THR A 177 9.68 5.64 10.77
CA THR A 177 9.16 6.94 11.22
C THR A 177 8.33 7.61 10.13
N ALA A 178 7.51 8.57 10.54
CA ALA A 178 6.74 9.42 9.64
C ALA A 178 7.68 10.23 8.73
N ILE A 179 7.22 10.52 7.51
CA ILE A 179 7.91 11.47 6.64
C ILE A 179 7.66 12.88 7.17
N THR A 180 8.72 13.62 7.48
CA THR A 180 8.64 14.99 7.98
C THR A 180 9.62 15.91 7.27
N THR A 181 9.45 17.22 7.42
CA THR A 181 10.36 18.24 6.84
C THR A 181 11.80 18.17 7.35
N GLU A 182 12.12 17.31 8.34
CA GLU A 182 13.50 16.96 8.69
C GLU A 182 14.27 16.41 7.47
N ALA A 183 13.58 15.67 6.59
CA ALA A 183 14.16 15.20 5.34
C ALA A 183 14.66 16.32 4.43
N MET A 184 14.02 17.50 4.48
CA MET A 184 14.43 18.65 3.69
C MET A 184 15.75 19.24 4.18
N GLU A 185 16.03 19.16 5.48
CA GLU A 185 17.32 19.57 6.03
C GLU A 185 18.44 18.61 5.61
N ALA A 186 18.19 17.29 5.66
CA ALA A 186 19.15 16.30 5.15
C ALA A 186 19.40 16.47 3.64
N TYR A 187 18.34 16.66 2.86
CA TYR A 187 18.40 16.90 1.42
C TYR A 187 19.19 18.17 1.07
N ASN A 188 18.88 19.31 1.69
CA ASN A 188 19.64 20.55 1.45
C ASN A 188 21.07 20.47 2.01
N GLY A 189 21.31 19.66 3.05
CA GLY A 189 22.65 19.32 3.53
C GLY A 189 23.48 18.60 2.47
N LEU A 190 22.90 17.61 1.79
CA LEU A 190 23.51 16.90 0.66
C LEU A 190 23.75 17.85 -0.53
N ARG A 191 22.79 18.71 -0.86
CA ARG A 191 22.97 19.74 -1.89
C ARG A 191 24.15 20.67 -1.57
N ALA A 192 24.24 21.15 -0.33
CA ALA A 192 25.33 22.02 0.08
C ALA A 192 26.70 21.31 0.05
N PHE A 193 26.77 20.01 0.40
CA PHE A 193 27.97 19.20 0.18
C PHE A 193 28.35 19.14 -1.30
N ALA A 194 27.37 18.99 -2.18
CA ALA A 194 27.52 19.02 -3.63
C ALA A 194 27.80 20.43 -4.23
N GLY A 195 27.91 21.47 -3.40
CA GLY A 195 28.12 22.85 -3.85
C GLY A 195 26.88 23.50 -4.49
N LEU A 196 25.70 22.91 -4.29
CA LEU A 196 24.43 23.41 -4.79
C LEU A 196 23.72 24.28 -3.74
N GLU A 197 22.97 25.28 -4.21
CA GLU A 197 22.14 26.11 -3.33
C GLU A 197 20.98 25.30 -2.74
N SER A 198 20.57 25.67 -1.51
CA SER A 198 19.36 25.14 -0.88
C SER A 198 18.13 25.53 -1.69
N VAL A 199 17.17 24.62 -1.80
CA VAL A 199 15.89 24.87 -2.48
C VAL A 199 14.72 24.70 -1.52
N ALA A 200 13.54 25.19 -1.91
CA ALA A 200 12.30 24.94 -1.20
C ALA A 200 11.70 23.60 -1.63
N LEU A 201 10.82 23.06 -0.79
CA LEU A 201 10.07 21.83 -1.10
C LEU A 201 9.22 21.99 -2.38
N GLU A 202 8.70 23.19 -2.63
CA GLU A 202 7.92 23.46 -3.85
C GLU A 202 8.78 23.39 -5.13
N ASP A 203 10.07 23.71 -5.05
CA ASP A 203 10.97 23.62 -6.21
C ASP A 203 11.22 22.15 -6.58
N VAL A 204 11.40 21.29 -5.57
CA VAL A 204 11.54 19.83 -5.75
C VAL A 204 10.24 19.24 -6.32
N GLY A 205 9.08 19.66 -5.79
CA GLY A 205 7.79 19.21 -6.29
C GLY A 205 7.54 19.65 -7.73
N ALA A 206 7.79 20.91 -8.06
CA ALA A 206 7.66 21.43 -9.42
C ALA A 206 8.57 20.71 -10.41
N TRP A 207 9.79 20.40 -10.01
CA TRP A 207 10.71 19.55 -10.78
C TRP A 207 10.12 18.16 -11.03
N ALA A 208 9.60 17.47 -10.00
CA ALA A 208 9.04 16.13 -10.15
C ALA A 208 7.86 16.09 -11.12
N TYR A 209 6.97 17.09 -11.08
CA TYR A 209 5.89 17.24 -12.05
C TYR A 209 6.41 17.48 -13.47
N ALA A 210 7.43 18.34 -13.63
CA ALA A 210 8.02 18.63 -14.94
C ALA A 210 8.71 17.40 -15.57
N GLN A 211 9.24 16.51 -14.75
CA GLN A 211 9.89 15.27 -15.17
C GLN A 211 8.91 14.09 -15.34
N GLY A 212 7.60 14.28 -15.12
CA GLY A 212 6.60 13.21 -15.26
C GLY A 212 6.71 12.12 -14.20
N LEU A 213 7.22 12.44 -13.02
CA LEU A 213 7.46 11.50 -11.92
C LEU A 213 6.24 11.34 -10.98
N THR A 214 5.10 11.89 -11.36
CA THR A 214 3.85 11.92 -10.58
C THR A 214 2.73 11.21 -11.33
N ASN A 215 1.73 10.71 -10.62
CA ASN A 215 0.57 10.06 -11.25
C ASN A 215 -0.33 11.07 -11.99
N ASN A 216 -0.33 12.33 -11.56
CA ASN A 216 -1.09 13.42 -12.14
C ASN A 216 -0.17 14.32 -12.97
N ALA A 217 -0.69 14.84 -14.09
CA ALA A 217 0.05 15.78 -14.94
C ALA A 217 0.18 17.20 -14.34
N GLN A 218 -0.62 17.54 -13.33
CA GLN A 218 -0.64 18.86 -12.67
C GLN A 218 -0.86 18.71 -11.16
N ALA A 219 -0.30 19.62 -10.39
CA ALA A 219 -0.50 19.70 -8.94
C ALA A 219 -1.84 20.33 -8.58
N TRP A 220 -2.45 19.88 -7.49
CA TRP A 220 -3.62 20.52 -6.89
C TRP A 220 -3.45 20.72 -5.39
N GLY A 221 -3.94 21.84 -4.85
CA GLY A 221 -3.81 22.15 -3.42
C GLY A 221 -2.35 22.17 -2.95
N ASP A 222 -2.03 21.40 -1.91
CA ASP A 222 -0.68 21.27 -1.37
C ASP A 222 0.12 20.10 -1.98
N ASP A 223 -0.33 19.51 -3.10
CA ASP A 223 0.36 18.38 -3.75
C ASP A 223 1.83 18.69 -4.07
N THR A 224 2.13 19.92 -4.56
CA THR A 224 3.52 20.32 -4.86
C THR A 224 4.41 20.20 -3.62
N LYS A 225 3.86 20.46 -2.42
CA LYS A 225 4.60 20.38 -1.17
C LYS A 225 4.87 18.94 -0.75
N GLY A 226 3.83 18.11 -0.74
CA GLY A 226 3.97 16.70 -0.35
C GLY A 226 4.80 15.91 -1.35
N VAL A 227 4.60 16.09 -2.67
CA VAL A 227 5.47 15.51 -3.71
C VAL A 227 6.91 15.97 -3.52
N GLY A 228 7.12 17.27 -3.27
CA GLY A 228 8.45 17.83 -3.03
C GLY A 228 9.15 17.22 -1.80
N LEU A 229 8.45 17.11 -0.67
CA LEU A 229 8.99 16.51 0.54
C LEU A 229 9.30 15.01 0.34
N TRP A 230 8.42 14.28 -0.34
CA TRP A 230 8.61 12.86 -0.60
C TRP A 230 9.83 12.60 -1.47
N TYR A 231 10.00 13.34 -2.58
CA TYR A 231 11.18 13.22 -3.43
C TYR A 231 12.47 13.70 -2.74
N ALA A 232 12.40 14.78 -1.95
CA ALA A 232 13.54 15.22 -1.14
C ALA A 232 14.00 14.14 -0.14
N MET A 233 13.05 13.43 0.48
CA MET A 233 13.33 12.28 1.36
C MET A 233 14.00 11.13 0.60
N GLN A 234 13.48 10.73 -0.57
CA GLN A 234 14.10 9.69 -1.41
C GLN A 234 15.54 10.06 -1.80
N ALA A 235 15.75 11.32 -2.21
CA ALA A 235 17.07 11.82 -2.57
C ALA A 235 18.05 11.85 -1.38
N ALA A 236 17.59 12.29 -0.20
CA ALA A 236 18.40 12.30 1.01
C ALA A 236 18.79 10.88 1.46
N LYS A 237 17.95 9.88 1.21
CA LYS A 237 18.25 8.47 1.51
C LYS A 237 19.32 7.87 0.60
N VAL A 238 19.37 8.28 -0.68
CA VAL A 238 20.13 7.54 -1.71
C VAL A 238 21.18 8.39 -2.43
N GLY A 239 20.90 9.65 -2.75
CA GLY A 239 21.71 10.48 -3.65
C GLY A 239 23.10 10.88 -3.15
N TRP A 240 23.52 10.41 -1.98
CA TRP A 240 24.87 10.59 -1.42
C TRP A 240 25.82 9.43 -1.73
N ILE A 241 25.27 8.30 -2.19
CA ILE A 241 26.03 7.10 -2.53
C ILE A 241 26.80 7.38 -3.81
N SER A 242 28.09 7.02 -3.82
CA SER A 242 28.91 7.18 -5.00
C SER A 242 28.66 6.06 -6.01
N ASP A 243 28.67 6.41 -7.28
CA ASP A 243 28.39 5.51 -8.42
C ASP A 243 29.27 4.25 -8.36
N GLU A 244 30.58 4.42 -8.12
CA GLU A 244 31.56 3.32 -8.02
C GLU A 244 31.21 2.29 -6.93
N THR A 245 30.55 2.74 -5.87
CA THR A 245 30.24 1.91 -4.70
C THR A 245 28.77 1.51 -4.62
N TYR A 246 27.95 1.97 -5.56
CA TYR A 246 26.54 1.64 -5.56
C TYR A 246 26.34 0.14 -5.77
N ASN A 247 25.46 -0.42 -4.96
CA ASN A 247 24.96 -1.78 -5.07
C ASN A 247 23.56 -1.77 -4.47
N PRO A 248 22.51 -2.29 -5.11
CA PRO A 248 21.14 -2.19 -4.59
C PRO A 248 20.99 -2.62 -3.12
N GLN A 249 21.75 -3.62 -2.67
CA GLN A 249 21.70 -4.11 -1.28
C GLN A 249 22.05 -3.04 -0.26
N ILE A 250 22.84 -2.02 -0.62
CA ILE A 250 23.18 -0.92 0.28
C ILE A 250 21.95 -0.16 0.74
N LEU A 251 20.95 0.00 -0.13
CA LEU A 251 19.71 0.73 0.16
C LEU A 251 18.91 0.05 1.26
N ALA A 252 18.89 -1.28 1.23
CA ALA A 252 18.26 -2.07 2.28
C ALA A 252 19.07 -2.05 3.58
N ASP A 253 20.38 -2.25 3.48
CA ASP A 253 21.25 -2.41 4.63
C ASP A 253 21.38 -1.11 5.44
N ILE A 254 21.50 0.04 4.77
CA ILE A 254 21.64 1.34 5.46
C ILE A 254 20.36 1.70 6.22
N GLN A 255 19.19 1.44 5.62
CA GLN A 255 17.90 1.72 6.25
C GLN A 255 17.63 0.77 7.41
N ARG A 256 17.94 -0.53 7.26
CA ARG A 256 17.86 -1.50 8.35
C ARG A 256 18.76 -1.08 9.51
N THR A 257 19.98 -0.63 9.20
CA THR A 257 20.96 -0.17 10.19
C THR A 257 20.49 1.10 10.89
N ALA A 258 19.87 2.05 10.18
CA ALA A 258 19.29 3.24 10.79
C ALA A 258 18.08 2.92 11.68
N ARG A 259 17.25 1.95 11.31
CA ARG A 259 16.01 1.59 12.02
C ARG A 259 16.23 0.68 13.23
N GLN A 260 17.22 -0.21 13.17
CA GLN A 260 17.45 -1.26 14.18
C GLN A 260 18.82 -1.19 14.87
N GLY A 261 19.78 -0.48 14.27
CA GLY A 261 21.14 -0.35 14.76
C GLY A 261 21.45 1.01 15.37
N GLU A 262 22.75 1.28 15.51
CA GLU A 262 23.26 2.50 16.12
C GLU A 262 23.76 3.49 15.06
N THR A 263 23.67 4.78 15.36
CA THR A 263 24.10 5.88 14.48
C THR A 263 25.56 5.74 13.99
N ASP A 264 26.46 5.23 14.82
CA ASP A 264 27.87 5.02 14.42
C ASP A 264 28.01 3.98 13.30
N ALA A 265 27.16 2.96 13.28
CA ALA A 265 27.15 1.95 12.21
C ALA A 265 26.65 2.53 10.89
N VAL A 266 25.62 3.39 10.94
CA VAL A 266 25.16 4.18 9.79
C VAL A 266 26.31 5.01 9.24
N MET A 267 27.01 5.75 10.10
CA MET A 267 28.12 6.61 9.66
C MET A 267 29.32 5.84 9.12
N ALA A 268 29.57 4.60 9.56
CA ALA A 268 30.59 3.74 8.98
C ALA A 268 30.24 3.30 7.55
N MET A 269 28.96 3.02 7.29
CA MET A 269 28.47 2.75 5.94
C MET A 269 28.55 3.99 5.05
N VAL A 270 28.19 5.17 5.58
CA VAL A 270 28.32 6.43 4.82
C VAL A 270 29.77 6.73 4.41
N GLU A 271 30.73 6.44 5.27
CA GLU A 271 32.17 6.57 4.95
C GLU A 271 32.62 5.57 3.87
N THR A 272 31.97 4.41 3.80
CA THR A 272 32.36 3.30 2.89
C THR A 272 31.76 3.45 1.50
N PHE A 273 30.49 3.86 1.42
CA PHE A 273 29.70 3.89 0.17
C PHE A 273 29.39 5.30 -0.32
N GLY A 274 29.73 6.33 0.46
CA GLY A 274 29.43 7.71 0.12
C GLY A 274 30.55 8.36 -0.68
N HIS A 275 30.23 9.50 -1.30
CA HIS A 275 31.27 10.36 -1.87
C HIS A 275 32.31 10.78 -0.81
N GLU A 276 33.58 10.90 -1.24
CA GLU A 276 34.69 11.27 -0.37
C GLU A 276 34.37 12.56 0.42
N GLY A 277 34.50 12.48 1.75
CA GLY A 277 34.27 13.62 2.63
C GLY A 277 32.82 13.84 3.07
N PHE A 278 31.83 13.13 2.50
CA PHE A 278 30.41 13.31 2.88
C PHE A 278 30.15 12.96 4.36
N ALA A 279 30.69 11.84 4.85
CA ALA A 279 30.57 11.46 6.27
C ALA A 279 31.22 12.49 7.21
N SER A 280 32.36 13.08 6.81
CA SER A 280 33.02 14.15 7.55
C SER A 280 32.22 15.45 7.53
N TYR A 281 31.57 15.75 6.39
CA TYR A 281 30.67 16.89 6.24
C TYR A 281 29.45 16.78 7.16
N LEU A 282 28.79 15.61 7.22
CA LEU A 282 27.65 15.40 8.11
C LEU A 282 28.03 15.64 9.58
N ARG A 283 29.18 15.12 10.03
CA ARG A 283 29.69 15.34 11.40
C ARG A 283 30.00 16.80 11.68
N SER A 284 30.65 17.50 10.73
CA SER A 284 31.09 18.89 10.91
C SER A 284 29.94 19.89 10.90
N ASN A 285 28.80 19.54 10.30
CA ASN A 285 27.61 20.39 10.18
C ASN A 285 26.46 19.96 11.09
N ALA A 286 26.70 19.04 12.03
CA ALA A 286 25.68 18.51 12.96
C ALA A 286 24.44 17.91 12.25
N LEU A 287 24.64 17.29 11.08
CA LEU A 287 23.58 16.69 10.27
C LEU A 287 23.44 15.17 10.46
N VAL A 288 24.25 14.55 11.32
CA VAL A 288 24.27 13.09 11.53
C VAL A 288 22.91 12.56 11.98
N ASP A 289 22.29 13.20 12.96
CA ASP A 289 20.99 12.77 13.49
C ASP A 289 19.88 13.01 12.46
N THR A 290 19.84 14.18 11.83
CA THR A 290 18.90 14.54 10.75
C THR A 290 18.95 13.54 9.60
N PHE A 291 20.16 13.19 9.15
CA PHE A 291 20.37 12.19 8.09
C PHE A 291 19.90 10.80 8.54
N THR A 292 20.29 10.37 9.74
CA THR A 292 19.91 9.06 10.28
C THR A 292 18.40 8.94 10.48
N ASN A 293 17.73 10.00 10.93
CA ASN A 293 16.27 10.03 11.07
C ASN A 293 15.58 9.99 9.70
N THR A 294 16.13 10.67 8.69
CA THR A 294 15.61 10.61 7.32
C THR A 294 15.66 9.19 6.74
N LEU A 295 16.73 8.44 7.00
CA LEU A 295 16.84 7.02 6.61
C LEU A 295 15.75 6.13 7.24
N LYS A 296 15.22 6.50 8.41
CA LYS A 296 14.15 5.75 9.09
C LYS A 296 12.78 5.99 8.48
N MET A 297 12.58 7.07 7.71
CA MET A 297 11.26 7.44 7.20
C MET A 297 10.71 6.33 6.30
N GLU A 298 9.42 6.04 6.38
CA GLU A 298 8.77 5.01 5.56
C GLU A 298 8.22 5.63 4.26
N PRO A 299 8.68 5.22 3.05
CA PRO A 299 8.22 5.79 1.79
C PRO A 299 6.72 5.70 1.57
N HIS A 300 6.08 4.67 2.13
CA HIS A 300 4.64 4.46 2.08
C HIS A 300 3.82 5.38 2.99
N TYR A 301 4.43 5.99 4.00
CA TYR A 301 3.70 6.71 5.03
C TYR A 301 2.84 7.86 4.46
N GLY A 302 1.55 7.88 4.84
CA GLY A 302 0.56 8.83 4.33
C GLY A 302 0.15 8.57 2.87
N GLY A 303 0.64 7.48 2.26
CA GLY A 303 0.28 7.01 0.93
C GLY A 303 0.67 7.90 -0.23
N TRP A 304 1.59 8.84 0.02
CA TRP A 304 2.09 9.75 -1.02
C TRP A 304 2.72 9.00 -2.20
N MET A 305 3.36 7.86 -1.94
CA MET A 305 3.94 6.97 -2.96
C MET A 305 2.93 6.58 -4.04
N HIS A 306 1.77 6.08 -3.63
CA HIS A 306 0.72 5.60 -4.55
C HIS A 306 -0.23 6.71 -4.97
N GLY A 307 -0.53 7.62 -4.04
CA GLY A 307 -1.50 8.67 -4.23
C GLY A 307 -1.02 9.84 -5.08
N ARG A 308 0.29 10.11 -5.15
CA ARG A 308 0.84 11.29 -5.83
C ARG A 308 2.17 11.08 -6.57
N THR A 309 3.06 10.23 -6.07
CA THR A 309 4.40 10.00 -6.67
C THR A 309 4.53 8.71 -7.47
N HIS A 310 3.40 8.07 -7.80
CA HIS A 310 3.31 6.91 -8.70
C HIS A 310 3.41 7.38 -10.16
N GLY A 311 4.61 7.79 -10.59
CA GLY A 311 4.87 8.13 -11.98
C GLY A 311 5.02 6.89 -12.86
N PHE A 312 4.83 7.08 -14.17
CA PHE A 312 4.98 6.05 -15.20
C PHE A 312 6.16 6.32 -16.14
N LEU A 313 7.17 7.08 -15.67
CA LEU A 313 8.37 7.32 -16.46
C LEU A 313 9.07 5.99 -16.70
N SER A 314 9.14 5.56 -17.96
CA SER A 314 9.80 4.31 -18.34
C SER A 314 11.31 4.42 -18.15
N ILE A 315 11.89 3.42 -17.48
CA ILE A 315 13.30 3.31 -17.16
C ILE A 315 13.82 2.03 -17.79
N GLU A 316 14.71 2.18 -18.78
CA GLU A 316 15.33 1.09 -19.55
C GLU A 316 14.35 0.11 -20.21
N GLY A 317 13.05 0.45 -20.28
CA GLY A 317 12.02 -0.42 -20.82
C GLY A 317 11.62 -1.60 -19.94
N VAL A 318 12.17 -1.70 -18.71
CA VAL A 318 11.91 -2.81 -17.78
C VAL A 318 11.17 -2.37 -16.52
N ALA A 319 11.30 -1.10 -16.12
CA ALA A 319 10.69 -0.56 -14.91
C ALA A 319 10.06 0.82 -15.15
N ILE A 320 9.28 1.28 -14.17
CA ILE A 320 8.87 2.67 -14.05
C ILE A 320 9.52 3.32 -12.82
N ASN A 321 9.52 4.66 -12.76
CA ASN A 321 10.09 5.39 -11.61
C ASN A 321 9.46 4.99 -10.26
N HIS A 322 8.20 4.56 -10.25
CA HIS A 322 7.57 3.98 -9.07
C HIS A 322 8.35 2.77 -8.53
N ASP A 323 8.72 1.83 -9.41
CA ASP A 323 9.45 0.61 -9.02
C ASP A 323 10.83 0.96 -8.47
N ILE A 324 11.52 1.93 -9.07
CA ILE A 324 12.82 2.41 -8.58
C ILE A 324 12.70 2.97 -7.16
N ASN A 325 11.63 3.72 -6.88
CA ASN A 325 11.43 4.27 -5.54
C ASN A 325 11.22 3.18 -4.47
N HIS A 326 10.66 2.02 -4.85
CA HIS A 326 10.50 0.86 -3.96
C HIS A 326 11.81 0.17 -3.58
N LEU A 327 12.93 0.47 -4.24
CA LEU A 327 14.25 -0.01 -3.79
C LEU A 327 14.61 0.51 -2.39
N THR A 328 13.93 1.55 -1.91
CA THR A 328 14.06 2.07 -0.55
C THR A 328 13.08 1.46 0.44
N VAL A 329 12.27 0.47 0.07
CA VAL A 329 11.26 -0.15 0.94
C VAL A 329 11.79 -1.46 1.51
N LEU A 330 11.60 -1.66 2.82
CA LEU A 330 11.86 -2.92 3.52
C LEU A 330 10.55 -3.57 3.94
N GLY A 331 10.54 -4.90 4.06
CA GLY A 331 9.44 -5.67 4.62
C GLY A 331 9.16 -5.36 6.08
N TRP A 332 8.01 -5.78 6.61
CA TRP A 332 7.54 -5.42 7.96
C TRP A 332 8.56 -5.71 9.07
N ASP A 333 9.28 -6.82 8.97
CA ASP A 333 10.33 -7.26 9.89
C ASP A 333 11.70 -6.57 9.69
N GLN A 334 11.78 -5.67 8.70
CA GLN A 334 12.97 -5.02 8.16
C GLN A 334 14.02 -5.96 7.54
N GLN A 335 13.75 -7.26 7.43
CA GLN A 335 14.75 -8.21 6.95
C GLN A 335 14.75 -8.28 5.44
N GLN A 336 13.57 -8.29 4.83
CA GLN A 336 13.43 -8.44 3.40
C GLN A 336 13.61 -7.10 2.67
N PRO A 337 14.51 -7.02 1.67
CA PRO A 337 14.73 -5.81 0.89
C PRO A 337 13.73 -5.67 -0.26
N PHE A 338 13.59 -4.44 -0.76
CA PHE A 338 12.92 -4.10 -2.02
C PHE A 338 11.47 -4.57 -2.06
N MET A 339 10.71 -4.32 -1.00
CA MET A 339 9.34 -4.81 -0.90
C MET A 339 8.36 -3.97 -1.72
N ASN A 340 7.36 -4.64 -2.28
CA ASN A 340 6.28 -4.02 -3.02
C ASN A 340 5.20 -3.45 -2.10
N ASP A 341 4.18 -2.90 -2.74
CA ASP A 341 3.01 -2.27 -2.16
C ASP A 341 2.37 -3.08 -1.02
N THR A 342 2.26 -4.40 -1.06
CA THR A 342 1.62 -5.15 0.05
C THR A 342 2.61 -5.60 1.13
N PHE A 343 3.89 -5.31 0.96
CA PHE A 343 5.01 -5.86 1.73
C PHE A 343 5.12 -7.40 1.70
N ASP A 344 4.39 -8.05 0.80
CA ASP A 344 4.34 -9.51 0.69
C ASP A 344 5.22 -10.05 -0.46
N TYR A 345 5.56 -9.21 -1.43
CA TYR A 345 6.38 -9.59 -2.60
C TYR A 345 7.48 -8.58 -2.89
N PRO A 346 8.65 -8.98 -3.41
CA PRO A 346 9.70 -8.03 -3.80
C PRO A 346 9.35 -7.28 -5.09
N GLN A 347 10.02 -6.16 -5.37
CA GLN A 347 9.96 -5.40 -6.61
C GLN A 347 11.13 -5.78 -7.53
N TRP A 348 10.87 -6.75 -8.40
CA TRP A 348 11.87 -7.32 -9.33
C TRP A 348 12.19 -6.41 -10.51
N PRO A 349 11.24 -5.66 -11.12
CA PRO A 349 11.53 -4.79 -12.26
C PRO A 349 12.66 -3.78 -11.99
N ALA A 350 12.68 -3.19 -10.79
CA ALA A 350 13.72 -2.23 -10.41
C ALA A 350 15.11 -2.83 -10.26
N LEU A 351 15.21 -4.14 -9.99
CA LEU A 351 16.48 -4.86 -9.89
C LEU A 351 17.05 -5.26 -11.26
N GLU A 352 16.26 -5.14 -12.32
CA GLU A 352 16.69 -5.37 -13.70
C GLU A 352 17.20 -4.09 -14.38
N VAL A 353 16.99 -2.94 -13.75
CA VAL A 353 17.55 -1.65 -14.18
C VAL A 353 19.03 -1.59 -13.85
N SER A 354 19.85 -1.03 -14.75
CA SER A 354 21.27 -0.85 -14.50
C SER A 354 21.56 0.00 -13.26
N ASP A 355 22.60 -0.40 -12.53
CA ASP A 355 23.07 0.29 -11.33
C ASP A 355 23.33 1.79 -11.59
N ASP A 356 23.95 2.12 -12.74
CA ASP A 356 24.18 3.49 -13.18
C ASP A 356 22.87 4.27 -13.32
N THR A 357 21.85 3.70 -13.97
CA THR A 357 20.56 4.38 -14.14
C THR A 357 19.84 4.58 -12.81
N VAL A 358 19.89 3.61 -11.89
CA VAL A 358 19.27 3.76 -10.58
C VAL A 358 19.93 4.89 -9.78
N ILE A 359 21.26 4.93 -9.71
CA ILE A 359 21.94 5.97 -8.94
C ILE A 359 21.76 7.35 -9.58
N ASN A 360 21.82 7.44 -10.92
CA ASN A 360 21.53 8.66 -11.68
C ASN A 360 20.12 9.19 -11.41
N TYR A 361 19.12 8.31 -11.32
CA TYR A 361 17.75 8.69 -10.99
C TYR A 361 17.67 9.40 -9.64
N PHE A 362 18.22 8.81 -8.57
CA PHE A 362 18.17 9.43 -7.23
C PHE A 362 19.01 10.70 -7.12
N GLN A 363 20.16 10.72 -7.76
CA GLN A 363 21.05 11.88 -7.82
C GLN A 363 20.46 13.03 -8.65
N SER A 364 19.64 12.73 -9.67
CA SER A 364 18.93 13.76 -10.45
C SER A 364 17.96 14.57 -9.59
N ILE A 365 17.39 13.96 -8.54
CA ILE A 365 16.54 14.68 -7.58
C ILE A 365 17.39 15.69 -6.78
N VAL A 366 18.65 15.37 -6.49
CA VAL A 366 19.59 16.29 -5.81
C VAL A 366 19.96 17.45 -6.71
N THR A 367 20.15 17.24 -8.02
CA THR A 367 20.50 18.32 -8.95
C THR A 367 19.29 19.08 -9.50
N LEU A 368 18.09 18.53 -9.34
CA LEU A 368 16.89 18.90 -10.11
C LEU A 368 17.16 18.80 -11.63
N GLY A 369 17.90 17.76 -12.03
CA GLY A 369 18.33 17.46 -13.40
C GLY A 369 17.37 16.52 -14.16
N ASP A 370 17.84 15.97 -15.28
CA ASP A 370 17.12 14.96 -16.05
C ASP A 370 17.33 13.56 -15.41
N PRO A 371 16.25 12.85 -14.99
CA PRO A 371 16.32 11.54 -14.33
C PRO A 371 16.89 10.40 -15.17
N LEU A 372 16.93 10.52 -16.49
CA LEU A 372 17.41 9.47 -17.41
C LEU A 372 18.80 9.76 -18.01
N SER A 373 19.41 10.88 -17.62
CA SER A 373 20.75 11.25 -18.06
C SER A 373 21.79 10.89 -17.01
N SER A 374 23.04 10.68 -17.43
CA SER A 374 24.18 10.55 -16.51
C SER A 374 24.27 11.79 -15.64
N GLN A 375 24.25 11.62 -14.32
CA GLN A 375 24.38 12.66 -13.32
C GLN A 375 25.61 12.39 -12.42
N LEU A 376 26.19 13.47 -11.90
CA LEU A 376 27.16 13.49 -10.79
C LEU A 376 28.55 12.84 -10.90
N GLU A 377 29.06 12.54 -12.10
CA GLU A 377 30.54 12.47 -12.36
C GLU A 377 31.26 13.84 -12.15
N THR A 378 30.58 14.83 -11.58
CA THR A 378 31.04 16.22 -11.38
C THR A 378 30.92 16.75 -9.95
N LEU A 379 30.65 15.90 -8.94
CA LEU A 379 30.76 16.28 -7.52
C LEU A 379 32.23 16.30 -7.05
N GLY A 380 33.02 17.20 -7.62
CA GLY A 380 34.35 17.50 -7.11
C GLY A 380 34.27 18.24 -5.76
N ALA A 381 35.08 17.79 -4.79
CA ALA A 381 35.25 18.37 -3.46
C ALA A 381 35.34 19.92 -3.45
N PRO A 382 34.92 20.59 -2.36
CA PRO A 382 34.91 22.05 -2.28
C PRO A 382 36.30 22.64 -2.57
N SER A 383 36.31 23.62 -3.47
CA SER A 383 37.51 24.36 -3.87
C SER A 383 38.20 25.02 -2.67
N GLY A 384 39.41 24.56 -2.36
CA GLY A 384 40.28 25.12 -1.35
C GLY A 384 41.77 24.89 -1.64
N ILE A 385 42.35 25.74 -2.51
CA ILE A 385 43.79 26.10 -2.66
C ILE A 385 44.75 24.94 -3.06
N GLY A 386 45.16 24.93 -4.35
CA GLY A 386 46.00 23.91 -5.04
C GLY A 386 47.52 23.91 -4.74
N PRO A 387 48.45 23.62 -5.69
CA PRO A 387 48.32 23.10 -7.07
C PRO A 387 49.14 21.82 -7.34
N ASN A 388 48.77 21.01 -8.35
CA ASN A 388 49.66 20.76 -9.50
C ASN A 388 48.90 19.99 -10.59
N GLU A 389 48.95 20.52 -11.81
CA GLU A 389 48.43 19.90 -13.03
C GLU A 389 49.18 18.61 -13.37
N THR A 390 48.50 17.63 -13.97
CA THR A 390 49.15 16.72 -14.92
C THR A 390 48.17 16.43 -16.08
N PRO A 391 48.56 16.56 -17.36
CA PRO A 391 47.62 16.57 -18.50
C PRO A 391 47.17 15.16 -18.94
N PRO A 392 46.07 15.05 -19.72
CA PRO A 392 45.49 13.78 -20.11
C PRO A 392 46.27 13.11 -21.26
N LEU A 393 46.37 11.77 -21.24
CA LEU A 393 46.84 10.99 -22.38
C LEU A 393 45.68 10.52 -23.26
N ALA A 394 45.93 10.61 -24.56
CA ALA A 394 45.00 10.52 -25.67
C ALA A 394 44.42 9.12 -25.93
N SER A 395 43.16 9.11 -26.39
CA SER A 395 42.47 7.99 -27.03
C SER A 395 43.07 7.62 -28.40
N THR A 396 43.13 6.33 -28.74
CA THR A 396 43.07 5.80 -30.12
C THR A 396 42.65 4.31 -30.10
N PRO A 397 42.16 3.74 -31.22
CA PRO A 397 40.90 2.98 -31.23
C PRO A 397 41.03 1.44 -31.30
N SER A 398 39.85 0.83 -31.07
CA SER A 398 39.34 -0.53 -31.31
C SER A 398 40.00 -1.37 -32.42
N PRO A 399 39.89 -2.71 -32.30
CA PRO A 399 39.13 -3.44 -33.32
C PRO A 399 38.13 -4.48 -32.75
N SER A 400 36.98 -4.61 -33.42
CA SER A 400 36.05 -5.76 -33.36
C SER A 400 36.74 -7.07 -33.79
N PRO A 401 36.25 -8.23 -33.32
CA PRO A 401 35.22 -9.03 -34.03
C PRO A 401 34.19 -9.62 -33.02
N GLU A 402 33.09 -10.30 -33.32
CA GLU A 402 32.40 -10.80 -34.51
C GLU A 402 30.96 -11.09 -34.05
N THR A 403 30.01 -10.95 -34.97
CA THR A 403 28.57 -11.08 -34.74
C THR A 403 28.16 -12.55 -34.63
N GLU A 404 27.58 -12.97 -33.50
CA GLU A 404 26.69 -14.13 -33.44
C GLU A 404 25.24 -13.65 -33.32
N SER A 405 24.47 -13.98 -34.35
CA SER A 405 23.03 -13.72 -34.46
C SER A 405 22.24 -14.88 -33.86
N THR A 406 21.54 -14.68 -32.75
CA THR A 406 20.47 -15.56 -32.30
C THR A 406 19.13 -14.98 -32.79
N ASN A 407 18.58 -15.61 -33.83
CA ASN A 407 17.20 -15.41 -34.27
C ASN A 407 16.24 -15.98 -33.21
N ASN A 408 15.40 -15.14 -32.61
CA ASN A 408 14.16 -15.58 -31.98
C ASN A 408 13.02 -15.32 -32.97
N ASP A 409 12.46 -16.38 -33.54
CA ASP A 409 11.25 -16.36 -34.36
C ASP A 409 10.06 -16.64 -33.41
N PRO A 410 8.97 -15.84 -33.41
CA PRO A 410 7.85 -16.05 -32.50
C PRO A 410 7.01 -17.25 -32.95
N ILE A 411 6.87 -18.26 -32.09
CA ILE A 411 5.88 -19.32 -32.29
C ILE A 411 4.50 -18.75 -32.00
N THR A 412 3.65 -18.69 -33.04
CA THR A 412 2.25 -18.27 -32.99
C THR A 412 1.34 -19.42 -32.54
N GLY A 413 0.63 -19.24 -31.42
CA GLY A 413 -0.74 -19.71 -31.11
C GLY A 413 -1.13 -21.21 -31.12
N GLU A 414 -0.49 -22.11 -31.86
CA GLU A 414 -0.99 -23.50 -32.05
C GLU A 414 -0.75 -24.45 -30.85
N SER A 415 -0.14 -23.97 -29.77
CA SER A 415 0.34 -24.80 -28.66
C SER A 415 -0.32 -24.51 -27.30
N LEU A 416 -1.42 -23.77 -27.22
CA LEU A 416 -2.07 -23.47 -25.92
C LEU A 416 -3.39 -24.22 -25.74
N ALA A 417 -3.59 -24.76 -24.54
CA ALA A 417 -4.87 -25.30 -24.07
C ALA A 417 -5.44 -24.38 -22.99
N VAL A 418 -6.77 -24.19 -22.96
CA VAL A 418 -7.44 -23.28 -22.03
C VAL A 418 -8.59 -23.97 -21.32
N GLU A 419 -8.62 -23.86 -19.99
CA GLU A 419 -9.74 -24.28 -19.15
C GLU A 419 -10.35 -23.08 -18.42
N ILE A 420 -11.68 -22.96 -18.43
CA ILE A 420 -12.42 -21.87 -17.78
C ILE A 420 -13.11 -22.40 -16.51
N SER A 421 -13.02 -21.62 -15.43
CA SER A 421 -13.69 -21.85 -14.15
C SER A 421 -14.00 -20.51 -13.47
N GLY A 422 -14.73 -20.53 -12.34
CA GLY A 422 -14.98 -19.32 -11.55
C GLY A 422 -16.32 -19.37 -10.82
N ASP A 423 -16.79 -18.20 -10.38
CA ASP A 423 -17.99 -18.05 -9.57
C ASP A 423 -18.94 -16.98 -10.14
N LEU A 424 -20.24 -17.25 -10.02
CA LEU A 424 -21.33 -16.31 -10.24
C LEU A 424 -21.79 -15.78 -8.88
N TRP A 425 -22.06 -14.49 -8.82
CA TRP A 425 -22.57 -13.80 -7.63
C TRP A 425 -23.60 -12.73 -8.06
N TRP A 426 -24.27 -12.09 -7.09
CA TRP A 426 -25.37 -11.17 -7.41
C TRP A 426 -24.93 -10.06 -8.38
N GLY A 427 -25.38 -10.16 -9.64
CA GLY A 427 -25.15 -9.12 -10.66
C GLY A 427 -23.80 -9.20 -11.35
N GLY A 428 -22.96 -10.20 -11.07
CA GLY A 428 -21.65 -10.34 -11.67
C GLY A 428 -21.05 -11.74 -11.57
N LEU A 429 -19.82 -11.85 -12.05
CA LEU A 429 -19.05 -13.08 -12.08
C LEU A 429 -17.57 -12.78 -11.95
N THR A 430 -16.83 -13.79 -11.52
CA THR A 430 -15.37 -13.84 -11.49
C THR A 430 -14.94 -15.01 -12.36
N ALA A 431 -14.22 -14.73 -13.44
CA ALA A 431 -13.73 -15.73 -14.39
C ALA A 431 -12.24 -16.00 -14.18
N SER A 432 -11.85 -17.28 -14.08
CA SER A 432 -10.47 -17.75 -14.01
C SER A 432 -10.17 -18.64 -15.21
N LEU A 433 -9.15 -18.30 -15.99
CA LEU A 433 -8.68 -19.01 -17.17
C LEU A 433 -7.33 -19.66 -16.85
N ALA A 434 -7.30 -21.00 -16.84
CA ALA A 434 -6.06 -21.75 -16.80
C ALA A 434 -5.53 -21.91 -18.23
N VAL A 435 -4.41 -21.26 -18.56
CA VAL A 435 -3.77 -21.30 -19.87
C VAL A 435 -2.53 -22.16 -19.77
N THR A 436 -2.52 -23.30 -20.46
CA THR A 436 -1.43 -24.28 -20.46
C THR A 436 -0.66 -24.22 -21.76
N ASN A 437 0.65 -24.05 -21.68
CA ASN A 437 1.52 -24.19 -22.85
C ASN A 437 1.85 -25.67 -23.08
N THR A 438 1.23 -26.26 -24.10
CA THR A 438 1.43 -27.65 -24.51
C THR A 438 2.57 -27.83 -25.51
N GLY A 439 3.25 -26.74 -25.90
CA GLY A 439 4.43 -26.75 -26.74
C GLY A 439 5.70 -27.14 -25.98
N ASP A 440 6.80 -27.24 -26.72
CA ASP A 440 8.12 -27.59 -26.18
C ASP A 440 9.05 -26.38 -25.96
N GLN A 441 8.57 -25.17 -26.28
CA GLN A 441 9.25 -23.88 -26.06
C GLN A 441 8.39 -22.95 -25.21
N LYS A 442 9.03 -21.97 -24.57
CA LYS A 442 8.34 -20.87 -23.88
C LYS A 442 7.46 -20.10 -24.86
N THR A 443 6.24 -19.77 -24.45
CA THR A 443 5.32 -18.93 -25.20
C THR A 443 5.24 -17.57 -24.53
N ASP A 444 5.59 -16.53 -25.28
CA ASP A 444 5.44 -15.12 -24.88
C ASP A 444 4.35 -14.47 -25.75
N ASN A 445 3.68 -13.45 -25.22
CA ASN A 445 2.67 -12.65 -25.94
C ASN A 445 1.48 -13.47 -26.47
N TRP A 446 1.03 -14.48 -25.72
CA TRP A 446 -0.18 -15.22 -26.08
C TRP A 446 -1.42 -14.33 -25.98
N GLY A 447 -2.43 -14.63 -26.81
CA GLY A 447 -3.74 -14.02 -26.69
C GLY A 447 -4.89 -15.01 -26.83
N LEU A 448 -6.04 -14.62 -26.29
CA LEU A 448 -7.31 -15.34 -26.42
C LEU A 448 -8.37 -14.37 -26.93
N ASN A 449 -9.17 -14.83 -27.89
CA ASN A 449 -10.31 -14.09 -28.41
C ASN A 449 -11.59 -14.88 -28.16
N PHE A 450 -12.61 -14.22 -27.62
CA PHE A 450 -13.93 -14.83 -27.46
C PHE A 450 -15.04 -13.78 -27.46
N ILE A 451 -16.29 -14.23 -27.54
CA ILE A 451 -17.48 -13.38 -27.47
C ILE A 451 -18.28 -13.77 -26.23
N SER A 452 -18.75 -12.78 -25.48
CA SER A 452 -19.59 -13.00 -24.29
C SER A 452 -20.70 -11.96 -24.21
N ALA A 453 -21.80 -12.30 -23.53
CA ALA A 453 -22.85 -11.35 -23.18
C ALA A 453 -22.48 -10.55 -21.90
N HIS A 454 -21.53 -11.03 -21.10
CA HIS A 454 -21.11 -10.41 -19.85
C HIS A 454 -20.23 -9.20 -20.11
N GLN A 455 -20.39 -8.14 -19.32
CA GLN A 455 -19.67 -6.88 -19.51
C GLN A 455 -18.48 -6.80 -18.55
N PHE A 456 -17.26 -6.76 -19.07
CA PHE A 456 -16.05 -6.56 -18.27
C PHE A 456 -16.14 -5.27 -17.47
N THR A 457 -15.73 -5.33 -16.19
CA THR A 457 -15.91 -4.23 -15.22
C THR A 457 -14.65 -3.39 -15.00
N GLY A 458 -13.51 -3.81 -15.52
CA GLY A 458 -12.22 -3.12 -15.40
C GLY A 458 -11.19 -3.85 -14.54
N ASP A 459 -11.63 -4.82 -13.72
CA ASP A 459 -10.73 -5.56 -12.84
C ASP A 459 -10.28 -6.89 -13.49
N SER A 460 -9.00 -6.98 -13.88
CA SER A 460 -8.36 -8.20 -14.37
C SER A 460 -7.04 -8.46 -13.65
N TRP A 461 -6.56 -9.71 -13.69
CA TRP A 461 -5.25 -10.10 -13.16
C TRP A 461 -4.53 -11.01 -14.15
N GLY A 462 -3.24 -10.75 -14.36
CA GLY A 462 -2.41 -11.53 -15.28
C GLY A 462 -2.81 -11.40 -16.75
N THR A 463 -3.77 -10.54 -17.09
CA THR A 463 -4.24 -10.31 -18.46
C THR A 463 -4.70 -8.87 -18.66
N THR A 464 -4.42 -8.31 -19.84
CA THR A 464 -5.06 -7.10 -20.34
C THR A 464 -6.24 -7.49 -21.22
N ILE A 465 -7.35 -6.77 -21.09
CA ILE A 465 -8.60 -7.06 -21.81
C ILE A 465 -8.98 -5.87 -22.68
N GLU A 466 -8.91 -6.05 -23.99
CA GLU A 466 -9.53 -5.13 -24.93
C GLU A 466 -10.97 -5.57 -25.19
N THR A 467 -11.90 -4.60 -25.19
CA THR A 467 -13.33 -4.85 -25.35
C THR A 467 -13.87 -4.12 -26.57
N GLU A 468 -14.48 -4.87 -27.50
CA GLU A 468 -15.26 -4.34 -28.62
C GLU A 468 -16.75 -4.63 -28.38
N THR A 469 -17.58 -3.59 -28.32
CA THR A 469 -19.04 -3.75 -28.23
C THR A 469 -19.63 -4.18 -29.58
N LEU A 470 -20.39 -5.28 -29.58
CA LEU A 470 -21.10 -5.80 -30.75
C LEU A 470 -22.59 -5.45 -30.70
N ALA A 471 -23.32 -5.78 -31.77
CA ALA A 471 -24.78 -5.69 -31.77
C ALA A 471 -25.41 -6.67 -30.75
N ASP A 472 -26.68 -6.44 -30.41
CA ASP A 472 -27.50 -7.33 -29.57
C ASP A 472 -26.98 -7.56 -28.14
N GLY A 473 -26.17 -6.64 -27.60
CA GLY A 473 -25.70 -6.69 -26.21
C GLY A 473 -24.54 -7.66 -25.97
N LEU A 474 -23.82 -8.03 -27.03
CA LEU A 474 -22.62 -8.88 -26.95
C LEU A 474 -21.34 -8.04 -26.97
N TYR A 475 -20.26 -8.62 -26.45
CA TYR A 475 -18.92 -8.04 -26.43
C TYR A 475 -17.93 -9.04 -27.00
N ARG A 476 -17.01 -8.57 -27.84
CA ARG A 476 -15.81 -9.32 -28.21
C ARG A 476 -14.68 -8.91 -27.28
N TYR A 477 -14.05 -9.90 -26.68
CA TYR A 477 -12.90 -9.71 -25.81
C TYR A 477 -11.64 -10.24 -26.48
N GLN A 478 -10.60 -9.42 -26.45
CA GLN A 478 -9.24 -9.83 -26.76
C GLN A 478 -8.44 -9.75 -25.46
N LEU A 479 -8.10 -10.92 -24.92
CA LEU A 479 -7.25 -11.07 -23.76
C LEU A 479 -5.82 -11.28 -24.23
N THR A 480 -4.89 -10.54 -23.67
CA THR A 480 -3.45 -10.80 -23.82
C THR A 480 -2.85 -11.01 -22.44
N GLY A 481 -1.85 -11.89 -22.33
CA GLY A 481 -1.10 -12.03 -21.09
C GLY A 481 -0.52 -10.67 -20.66
N ALA A 482 -0.65 -10.33 -19.38
CA ALA A 482 -0.12 -9.10 -18.78
C ALA A 482 0.50 -9.43 -17.42
N ASP A 483 1.41 -8.60 -16.94
CA ASP A 483 2.15 -8.84 -15.70
C ASP A 483 2.82 -10.22 -15.69
N TRP A 484 2.59 -11.02 -14.64
CA TRP A 484 3.08 -12.40 -14.53
C TRP A 484 2.43 -13.38 -15.53
N GLY A 485 1.32 -12.99 -16.18
CA GLY A 485 0.62 -13.82 -17.14
C GLY A 485 1.15 -13.69 -18.58
N GLN A 486 2.16 -12.86 -18.85
CA GLN A 486 2.69 -12.60 -20.22
C GLN A 486 3.38 -13.80 -20.87
N SER A 487 3.92 -14.69 -20.04
CA SER A 487 4.86 -15.73 -20.42
C SER A 487 4.46 -17.05 -19.80
N ILE A 488 4.51 -18.12 -20.59
CA ILE A 488 4.22 -19.48 -20.12
C ILE A 488 5.33 -20.41 -20.61
N ASP A 489 6.13 -20.94 -19.68
CA ASP A 489 7.16 -21.93 -20.02
C ASP A 489 6.54 -23.22 -20.58
N ALA A 490 7.35 -24.00 -21.30
CA ALA A 490 6.89 -25.25 -21.91
C ALA A 490 6.33 -26.23 -20.86
N GLY A 491 5.09 -26.66 -21.03
CA GLY A 491 4.37 -27.55 -20.12
C GLY A 491 3.73 -26.86 -18.90
N GLU A 492 3.99 -25.58 -18.68
CA GLU A 492 3.46 -24.84 -17.52
C GLU A 492 2.03 -24.33 -17.74
N THR A 493 1.34 -24.05 -16.63
CA THR A 493 -0.02 -23.50 -16.62
C THR A 493 -0.10 -22.25 -15.76
N ILE A 494 -0.58 -21.16 -16.34
CA ILE A 494 -0.88 -19.91 -15.60
C ILE A 494 -2.39 -19.76 -15.40
N ARG A 495 -2.83 -19.06 -14.35
CA ARG A 495 -4.25 -18.87 -14.00
C ARG A 495 -4.65 -17.40 -13.93
N VAL A 496 -4.89 -16.79 -15.08
CA VAL A 496 -5.31 -15.38 -15.21
C VAL A 496 -6.82 -15.24 -15.04
N GLY A 497 -7.34 -14.02 -14.96
CA GLY A 497 -8.78 -13.84 -14.89
C GLY A 497 -9.26 -12.41 -14.75
N PHE A 498 -10.56 -12.26 -14.54
CA PHE A 498 -11.22 -10.97 -14.49
C PHE A 498 -12.60 -11.02 -13.83
N ASN A 499 -13.11 -9.84 -13.42
CA ASN A 499 -14.48 -9.64 -13.00
C ASN A 499 -15.34 -9.02 -14.10
N ALA A 500 -16.57 -9.51 -14.24
CA ALA A 500 -17.54 -8.99 -15.20
C ALA A 500 -18.93 -8.87 -14.57
N ARG A 501 -19.72 -7.94 -15.09
CA ARG A 501 -21.14 -7.78 -14.79
C ARG A 501 -21.92 -8.83 -15.57
N SER A 502 -22.83 -9.52 -14.88
CA SER A 502 -23.64 -10.57 -15.50
C SER A 502 -24.68 -9.96 -16.44
N ALA A 503 -24.90 -10.60 -17.59
CA ALA A 503 -25.93 -10.19 -18.56
C ALA A 503 -27.33 -10.60 -18.09
N ASP A 504 -27.41 -11.73 -17.38
CA ASP A 504 -28.63 -12.21 -16.75
C ASP A 504 -28.77 -11.53 -15.38
N SER A 505 -29.84 -10.74 -15.22
CA SER A 505 -30.19 -10.09 -13.95
C SER A 505 -30.86 -11.05 -12.95
N GLY A 506 -30.72 -12.35 -13.16
CA GLY A 506 -31.31 -13.39 -12.29
C GLY A 506 -30.43 -13.65 -11.07
N GLU A 507 -31.07 -14.06 -9.97
CA GLU A 507 -30.38 -14.56 -8.78
C GLU A 507 -29.64 -15.86 -9.13
N SER A 508 -28.35 -15.78 -9.44
CA SER A 508 -27.51 -16.95 -9.65
C SER A 508 -26.22 -16.83 -8.85
N GLU A 509 -26.19 -17.44 -7.67
CA GLU A 509 -24.96 -17.92 -7.06
C GLU A 509 -24.65 -19.31 -7.63
N GLY A 510 -23.41 -19.56 -8.03
CA GLY A 510 -23.01 -20.86 -8.58
C GLY A 510 -21.67 -20.83 -9.30
N ALA A 511 -21.24 -21.99 -9.81
CA ALA A 511 -19.98 -22.08 -10.56
C ALA A 511 -20.13 -21.55 -11.99
N LEU A 512 -19.14 -20.79 -12.45
CA LEU A 512 -18.99 -20.37 -13.84
C LEU A 512 -18.49 -21.55 -14.69
N THR A 513 -19.16 -21.80 -15.82
CA THR A 513 -18.70 -22.75 -16.85
C THR A 513 -18.40 -22.03 -18.16
N THR A 514 -17.70 -22.70 -19.08
CA THR A 514 -17.41 -22.17 -20.42
C THR A 514 -18.68 -21.78 -21.18
N GLU A 515 -19.75 -22.56 -21.09
CA GLU A 515 -21.02 -22.29 -21.77
C GLU A 515 -21.76 -21.08 -21.20
N ILE A 516 -21.49 -20.72 -19.94
CA ILE A 516 -22.03 -19.51 -19.31
C ILE A 516 -21.20 -18.30 -19.75
N LEU A 517 -19.86 -18.43 -19.72
CA LEU A 517 -18.98 -17.33 -20.09
C LEU A 517 -19.10 -16.95 -21.59
N LEU A 518 -19.22 -17.94 -22.48
CA LEU A 518 -19.23 -17.73 -23.92
C LEU A 518 -20.64 -17.47 -24.48
N ALA A 519 -20.73 -16.60 -25.48
CA ALA A 519 -21.96 -16.39 -26.23
C ALA A 519 -22.33 -17.65 -27.05
N LEU A 520 -23.63 -17.86 -27.27
CA LEU A 520 -24.14 -19.02 -28.00
C LEU A 520 -23.53 -19.11 -29.42
N ASN A 521 -22.91 -20.25 -29.74
CA ASN A 521 -22.18 -20.50 -31.00
C ASN A 521 -20.91 -19.66 -31.19
N SER A 522 -20.33 -19.13 -30.12
CA SER A 522 -18.98 -18.57 -30.14
C SER A 522 -17.96 -19.59 -29.63
N GLU A 523 -16.74 -19.49 -30.13
CA GLU A 523 -15.60 -20.31 -29.69
C GLU A 523 -14.53 -19.40 -29.09
N LEU A 524 -13.78 -19.95 -28.13
CA LEU A 524 -12.56 -19.33 -27.63
C LEU A 524 -11.41 -19.70 -28.56
N VAL A 525 -10.76 -18.69 -29.13
CA VAL A 525 -9.69 -18.84 -30.12
C VAL A 525 -8.39 -18.37 -29.50
N VAL A 526 -7.37 -19.23 -29.51
CA VAL A 526 -6.00 -18.84 -29.18
C VAL A 526 -5.40 -18.11 -30.38
N VAL A 527 -4.73 -16.99 -30.14
CA VAL A 527 -4.07 -16.16 -31.16
C VAL A 527 -2.61 -15.90 -30.83
#